data_AF-A0A1X7L436-F1
#
_entry.id   AF-A0A1X7L436-F1
#
_cell.length_a   1.000
_cell.length_b   1.000
_cell.length_c   1.000
_cell.angle_alpha   90.00
_cell.angle_beta   90.00
_cell.angle_gamma   90.00
#
_symmetry.space_group_name_H-M   'P 1'
#
loop_
_entity.id
_entity.type
_entity.pdbx_description
1 polymer ?
#
loop_
_entity_poly.entity_id
_entity_poly.type
_entity_poly.pdbx_seq_one_letter_code
_entity_poly.pdbx_strand_id
1 'polypeptide(L)' 'MIGSRSGTAYRFDESVGGFFIFKATKGIHLGYAYEAVLENTIAYSNNGSHEILMKLHL' A
#
# COMPACT_ATOMS: atom_id res chain seq x y z
N MET A 1 -11.08 -11.02 -17.90
CA MET A 1 -9.85 -11.33 -17.14
C MET A 1 -9.89 -10.65 -15.79
N ILE A 2 -9.88 -11.45 -14.72
CA ILE A 2 -9.59 -11.00 -13.34
C ILE A 2 -8.05 -11.00 -13.23
N GLY A 3 -7.45 -9.93 -12.72
CA GLY A 3 -5.99 -9.78 -12.68
C GLY A 3 -5.55 -9.00 -11.45
N SER A 4 -4.33 -9.25 -10.98
CA SER A 4 -3.70 -8.57 -9.84
C SER A 4 -2.66 -7.55 -10.34
N ARG A 5 -2.45 -6.47 -9.56
CA ARG A 5 -1.41 -5.46 -9.80
C ARG A 5 -0.68 -5.24 -8.49
N SER A 6 0.62 -5.45 -8.48
CA SER A 6 1.51 -5.13 -7.36
C SER A 6 2.45 -4.00 -7.76
N GLY A 7 2.84 -3.19 -6.78
CA GLY A 7 3.82 -2.15 -6.97
C GLY A 7 4.56 -1.90 -5.66
N THR A 8 5.82 -1.48 -5.78
CA THR A 8 6.62 -0.99 -4.66
C THR A 8 6.97 0.46 -4.95
N ALA A 9 6.98 1.27 -3.92
CA ALA A 9 7.38 2.67 -3.94
C ALA A 9 8.57 2.83 -2.99
N TYR A 10 9.56 3.62 -3.37
CA TYR A 10 10.67 3.97 -2.51
C TYR A 10 10.84 5.49 -2.56
N ARG A 11 10.98 6.11 -1.40
CA ARG A 11 11.43 7.50 -1.24
C ARG A 11 12.85 7.43 -0.70
N PHE A 12 13.80 7.99 -1.45
CA PHE A 12 15.22 7.96 -1.14
C PHE A 12 15.60 8.63 0.20
N ASP A 13 14.71 9.46 0.76
CA ASP A 13 15.02 10.29 1.93
C ASP A 13 14.17 9.99 3.18
N GLU A 14 13.12 9.16 3.12
CA GLU A 14 12.19 9.03 4.28
C GLU A 14 11.54 7.64 4.45
N SER A 15 11.13 6.94 3.39
CA SER A 15 10.30 5.72 3.53
C SER A 15 10.37 4.75 2.35
N VAL A 16 10.18 3.45 2.64
CA VAL A 16 9.94 2.40 1.65
C VAL A 16 8.51 1.88 1.80
N GLY A 17 7.79 1.76 0.69
CA GLY A 17 6.41 1.34 0.65
C GLY A 17 6.12 0.27 -0.39
N GLY A 18 5.06 -0.48 -0.17
CA GLY A 18 4.56 -1.51 -1.08
C GLY A 18 3.05 -1.48 -1.09
N PHE A 19 2.46 -1.72 -2.25
CA PHE A 19 1.03 -1.92 -2.37
C PHE A 19 0.71 -3.15 -3.21
N PHE A 20 -0.34 -3.84 -2.81
CA PHE A 20 -0.86 -5.01 -3.47
C PHE A 20 -2.34 -4.82 -3.74
N ILE A 21 -2.75 -4.88 -5.01
CA ILE A 21 -4.16 -4.76 -5.41
C ILE A 21 -4.58 -6.02 -6.15
N PHE A 22 -5.64 -6.66 -5.66
CA PHE A 22 -6.26 -7.79 -6.33
C PHE A 22 -7.71 -7.47 -6.68
N LYS A 23 -8.13 -7.98 -7.85
CA LYS A 23 -9.53 -7.91 -8.26
C LYS A 23 -10.25 -9.13 -7.72
N ALA A 24 -11.23 -8.92 -6.84
CA ALA A 24 -12.08 -10.00 -6.34
C ALA A 24 -13.19 -10.32 -7.36
N THR A 25 -13.81 -9.29 -7.95
CA THR A 25 -14.86 -9.43 -8.97
C THR A 25 -14.71 -8.37 -10.07
N LYS A 26 -15.59 -8.38 -11.09
CA LYS A 26 -15.64 -7.32 -12.12
C LYS A 26 -15.89 -5.92 -11.54
N GLY A 27 -16.56 -5.83 -10.39
CA GLY A 27 -16.92 -4.58 -9.74
C GLY A 27 -16.22 -4.34 -8.39
N ILE A 28 -15.45 -5.29 -7.87
CA ILE A 28 -14.81 -5.13 -6.54
C ILE A 28 -13.31 -5.34 -6.68
N HIS A 29 -12.55 -4.30 -6.37
CA HIS A 29 -11.10 -4.36 -6.20
C HIS A 29 -10.75 -4.11 -4.73
N LEU A 30 -9.88 -4.96 -4.20
CA LEU A 30 -9.35 -4.86 -2.85
C LEU A 30 -7.85 -4.62 -2.95
N GLY A 31 -7.34 -3.70 -2.13
CA GLY A 31 -5.95 -3.35 -2.08
C GLY A 31 -5.47 -3.23 -0.64
N TYR A 32 -4.19 -3.50 -0.45
CA TYR A 32 -3.50 -3.31 0.81
C TYR A 32 -2.19 -2.59 0.52
N ALA A 33 -1.94 -1.47 1.20
CA ALA A 33 -0.71 -0.73 1.12
C ALA A 33 -0.02 -0.72 2.49
N TYR A 34 1.29 -0.87 2.45
CA TYR A 34 2.15 -0.84 3.61
C TYR A 34 3.30 0.13 3.34
N GLU A 35 3.51 1.07 4.24
CA GLU A 35 4.65 1.99 4.18
C GLU A 35 5.48 1.85 5.45
N ALA A 36 6.77 1.53 5.30
CA ALA A 36 7.76 1.53 6.36
C ALA A 36 8.63 2.78 6.24
N VAL A 37 8.63 3.61 7.28
CA VAL A 37 9.46 4.82 7.33
C VAL A 37 10.88 4.42 7.78
N LEU A 38 11.87 4.69 6.94
CA LEU A 38 13.27 4.29 7.14
C LEU A 38 14.06 5.37 7.90
N GLU A 39 13.74 6.64 7.65
CA GLU A 39 14.42 7.78 8.26
C GLU A 39 13.43 8.56 9.10
N ASN A 40 13.63 8.53 10.42
CA ASN A 40 12.85 9.34 11.33
C ASN A 40 13.78 9.92 12.40
N THR A 41 14.02 11.22 12.33
CA THR A 41 14.71 12.01 13.37
C THR A 41 14.06 11.86 14.75
N ILE A 42 12.82 11.36 14.85
CA ILE A 42 12.11 11.13 16.11
C ILE A 42 11.90 9.62 16.29
N ALA A 43 12.89 8.98 16.91
CA ALA A 43 13.09 7.55 17.05
C ALA A 43 12.03 6.74 17.85
N TYR A 44 10.80 7.25 18.05
CA TYR A 44 9.85 6.61 19.00
C TYR A 44 8.36 6.60 18.63
N SER A 45 7.93 7.07 17.45
CA SER A 45 6.47 7.20 17.20
C SER A 45 5.92 6.72 15.85
N ASN A 46 6.74 6.27 14.90
CA ASN A 46 6.23 5.98 13.55
C ASN A 46 6.61 4.58 13.08
N ASN A 47 5.76 3.60 13.40
CA ASN A 47 6.01 2.17 13.16
C ASN A 47 5.60 1.71 11.73
N GLY A 48 5.53 2.63 10.78
CA GLY A 48 4.95 2.39 9.46
C GLY A 48 3.42 2.42 9.45
N SER A 49 2.83 2.66 8.28
CA SER A 49 1.39 2.79 8.07
C SER A 49 0.82 1.57 7.33
N HIS A 50 -0.33 1.10 7.79
CA HIS A 50 -1.08 -0.01 7.18
C HIS A 50 -2.40 0.52 6.63
N GLU A 51 -2.52 0.62 5.31
CA GLU A 51 -3.70 1.18 4.65
C GLU A 51 -4.45 0.09 3.87
N ILE A 52 -5.78 0.10 3.98
CA ILE A 52 -6.66 -0.82 3.25
C ILE A 52 -7.44 0.00 2.21
N LEU A 53 -7.35 -0.41 0.95
CA LEU A 53 -8.01 0.23 -0.17
C LEU A 53 -9.16 -0.66 -0.67
N MET A 54 -10.33 -0.07 -0.88
CA MET A 54 -11.45 -0.75 -1.54
C MET A 54 -11.98 0.13 -2.66
N LYS A 55 -12.11 -0.45 -3.85
CA LYS A 55 -12.73 0.20 -5.00
C LYS A 55 -13.93 -0.62 -5.48
N LEU A 56 -15.09 0.00 -5.41
CA LEU A 56 -16.37 -0.54 -5.89
C LEU A 56 -16.72 0.10 -7.24
N HIS A 57 -17.20 -0.71 -8.15
CA HIS A 57 -17.70 -0.33 -9.46
C HIS A 57 -19.10 -0.93 -9.57
N LEU A 58 -20.10 -0.05 -9.63
CA LEU A 58 -21.52 -0.38 -9.75
C LEU A 58 -21.91 -0.48 -11.22
#